data_AF-A0A4P8HVN3-F1
#
_entry.id   AF-A0A4P8HVN3-F1
#
_cell.length_a   1.000
_cell.length_b   1.000
_cell.length_c   1.000
_cell.angle_alpha   90.00
_cell.angle_beta   90.00
_cell.angle_gamma   90.00
#
_symmetry.space_group_name_H-M   'P 1'
#
loop_
_entity.id
_entity.type
_entity.pdbx_description
1 polymer ?
#
loop_
_entity_poly.entity_id
_entity_poly.type
_entity_poly.pdbx_seq_one_letter_code
_entity_poly.pdbx_strand_id
1 'polypeptide(L)'
;MKTADAVAADLHGLFHTTFGGKSKGRFKISREDLRLLSGRTKLRDEFLVDVFLALSQKPYFLKAIPIAGDAYFGIVEEMKILAWRSVPAKLLK
;
A
#
# COMPACT_ATOMS: atom_id res chain seq x y z
N MET A 1 -17.98 -8.61 4.25
CA MET A 1 -17.20 -7.35 4.14
C MET A 1 -16.03 -7.44 5.11
N LYS A 2 -14.79 -7.22 4.67
CA LYS A 2 -13.58 -7.46 5.49
C LYS A 2 -13.27 -6.28 6.42
N THR A 3 -12.63 -6.51 7.57
CA THR A 3 -12.07 -5.44 8.42
C THR A 3 -10.84 -4.79 7.77
N ALA A 4 -10.39 -3.63 8.27
CA ALA A 4 -9.17 -2.99 7.79
C ALA A 4 -7.93 -3.88 7.99
N ASP A 5 -7.82 -4.53 9.16
CA ASP A 5 -6.74 -5.49 9.45
C ASP A 5 -6.73 -6.68 8.51
N ALA A 6 -7.89 -7.23 8.18
CA ALA A 6 -7.99 -8.34 7.23
C ALA A 6 -7.54 -7.92 5.83
N VAL A 7 -7.94 -6.74 5.37
CA VAL A 7 -7.47 -6.19 4.09
C VAL A 7 -5.96 -5.92 4.14
N ALA A 8 -5.43 -5.35 5.23
CA ALA A 8 -4.00 -5.14 5.40
C ALA A 8 -3.21 -6.46 5.41
N ALA A 9 -3.75 -7.52 5.99
CA ALA A 9 -3.17 -8.87 5.96
C ALA A 9 -3.17 -9.45 4.54
N ASP A 10 -4.26 -9.30 3.78
CA ASP A 10 -4.31 -9.73 2.38
C ASP A 10 -3.29 -8.97 1.51
N LEU A 11 -3.20 -7.65 1.71
CA LEU A 11 -2.23 -6.79 1.02
C LEU A 11 -0.80 -7.22 1.32
N HIS A 12 -0.50 -7.49 2.59
CA HIS A 12 0.79 -8.06 3.00
C HIS A 12 1.04 -9.41 2.32
N GLY A 13 0.06 -10.30 2.28
CA GLY A 13 0.13 -11.57 1.55
C GLY A 13 0.45 -11.39 0.07
N LEU A 14 -0.27 -10.50 -0.62
CA LEU A 14 -0.03 -10.16 -2.03
C LEU A 14 1.40 -9.68 -2.27
N PHE A 15 1.96 -8.86 -1.37
CA PHE A 15 3.35 -8.41 -1.45
C PHE A 15 4.35 -9.57 -1.39
N HIS A 16 4.04 -10.63 -0.65
CA HIS A 16 4.89 -11.81 -0.48
C HIS A 16 4.62 -12.93 -1.48
N THR A 17 3.57 -12.82 -2.30
CA THR A 17 3.29 -13.80 -3.35
C THR A 17 4.42 -13.84 -4.36
N THR A 18 4.95 -15.04 -4.63
CA THR A 18 5.94 -15.25 -5.68
C THR A 18 5.28 -15.05 -7.05
N PHE A 19 5.86 -14.20 -7.89
CA PHE A 19 5.32 -13.92 -9.22
C PHE A 19 6.43 -13.60 -10.22
N GLY A 20 6.37 -14.19 -11.41
CA GLY A 20 7.36 -13.98 -12.47
C GLY A 20 8.80 -14.27 -12.03
N GLY A 21 9.02 -15.32 -11.22
CA GLY A 21 10.33 -15.70 -10.69
C GLY A 21 10.88 -14.83 -9.56
N LYS A 22 10.12 -13.84 -9.07
CA LYS A 22 10.51 -12.96 -7.96
C LYS A 22 9.86 -13.42 -6.67
N SER A 23 10.58 -13.32 -5.55
CA SER A 23 10.12 -13.68 -4.20
C SER A 23 9.09 -12.71 -3.59
N LYS A 24 8.79 -11.59 -4.27
CA LYS A 24 7.84 -10.57 -3.81
C LYS A 24 6.99 -10.05 -4.97
N GLY A 25 5.68 -10.09 -4.78
CA GLY A 25 4.64 -9.59 -5.68
C GLY A 25 4.45 -8.08 -5.50
N ARG A 26 5.28 -7.28 -6.18
CA ARG A 26 5.19 -5.81 -6.15
C ARG A 26 4.08 -5.30 -7.06
N PHE A 27 2.84 -5.65 -6.73
CA PHE A 27 1.68 -5.32 -7.53
C PHE A 27 1.28 -3.85 -7.37
N LYS A 28 0.77 -3.26 -8.46
CA LYS A 28 -0.03 -2.04 -8.40
C LYS A 28 -1.47 -2.47 -8.13
N ILE A 29 -2.12 -1.78 -7.21
CA ILE A 29 -3.47 -2.13 -6.76
C ILE A 29 -4.35 -0.93 -7.09
N SER A 30 -5.36 -1.09 -7.94
CA SER A 30 -6.29 0.00 -8.22
C SER A 30 -7.25 0.21 -7.06
N ARG A 31 -7.99 1.34 -7.06
CA ARG A 31 -9.08 1.54 -6.11
C ARG A 31 -10.18 0.48 -6.26
N GLU A 32 -10.40 0.00 -7.46
CA GLU A 32 -11.36 -1.07 -7.74
C GLU A 32 -10.88 -2.41 -7.17
N ASP A 33 -9.60 -2.75 -7.31
CA ASP A 33 -9.02 -3.96 -6.71
C ASP A 33 -9.15 -3.92 -5.18
N LEU A 34 -8.90 -2.77 -4.54
CA LEU A 34 -9.12 -2.62 -3.09
C LEU A 34 -10.59 -2.76 -2.72
N ARG A 35 -11.50 -2.22 -3.54
CA ARG A 35 -12.94 -2.36 -3.33
C ARG A 35 -13.34 -3.83 -3.35
N LEU A 36 -12.90 -4.58 -4.36
CA LEU A 36 -13.14 -6.01 -4.51
C LEU A 36 -12.50 -6.80 -3.36
N LEU A 37 -11.23 -6.55 -3.06
CA LEU A 37 -10.48 -7.21 -1.98
C LEU A 37 -11.18 -7.04 -0.63
N SER A 38 -11.71 -5.85 -0.38
CA SER A 38 -12.40 -5.50 0.86
C SER A 38 -13.85 -6.05 0.93
N GLY A 39 -14.38 -6.57 -0.19
CA GLY A 39 -15.76 -7.04 -0.31
C GLY A 39 -16.80 -5.95 -0.07
N ARG A 40 -16.52 -4.72 -0.53
CA ARG A 40 -17.38 -3.53 -0.35
C ARG A 40 -18.05 -3.13 -1.66
N THR A 41 -19.29 -2.63 -1.57
CA THR A 41 -19.98 -2.05 -2.74
C THR A 41 -19.37 -0.71 -3.15
N LYS A 42 -18.93 0.10 -2.18
CA LYS A 42 -18.23 1.36 -2.39
C LYS A 42 -17.07 1.47 -1.41
N LEU A 43 -15.91 1.86 -1.91
CA LEU A 43 -14.74 2.14 -1.10
C LEU A 43 -14.80 3.61 -0.65
N ARG A 44 -14.91 3.82 0.66
CA ARG A 44 -14.90 5.15 1.28
C ARG A 44 -13.48 5.50 1.72
N ASP A 45 -13.16 6.79 1.76
CA ASP A 45 -11.80 7.23 2.08
C ASP A 45 -11.44 6.99 3.54
N GLU A 46 -12.42 7.06 4.47
CA GLU A 46 -12.18 6.73 5.89
C GLU A 46 -11.71 5.29 6.05
N PHE A 47 -12.30 4.36 5.29
CA PHE A 47 -11.86 2.98 5.32
C PHE A 47 -10.45 2.79 4.73
N LEU A 48 -10.06 3.60 3.74
CA LEU A 48 -8.68 3.56 3.23
C LEU A 48 -7.68 4.03 4.28
N VAL A 49 -8.04 5.07 5.06
CA VAL A 49 -7.23 5.53 6.18
C VAL A 49 -7.06 4.41 7.20
N ASP A 50 -8.12 3.69 7.56
CA ASP A 50 -8.03 2.56 8.48
C ASP A 50 -7.11 1.45 7.96
N VAL A 51 -7.17 1.14 6.65
CA VAL A 51 -6.29 0.15 6.02
C VAL A 51 -4.84 0.62 6.02
N PHE A 52 -4.58 1.91 5.78
CA PHE A 52 -3.24 2.47 5.84
C PHE A 52 -2.65 2.34 7.25
N LEU A 53 -3.44 2.69 8.26
CA LEU A 53 -3.05 2.58 9.67
C LEU A 53 -2.79 1.12 10.06
N ALA A 54 -3.67 0.20 9.67
CA ALA A 54 -3.52 -1.22 9.95
C ALA A 54 -2.25 -1.81 9.28
N LEU A 55 -1.93 -1.38 8.05
CA LEU A 55 -0.71 -1.84 7.39
C LEU A 55 0.55 -1.23 8.02
N SER A 56 0.51 0.04 8.46
CA SER A 56 1.66 0.71 9.09
C SER A 56 2.01 0.21 10.48
N GLN A 57 1.14 -0.59 11.13
CA GLN A 57 1.51 -1.36 12.33
C GLN A 57 2.42 -2.57 12.01
N LYS A 58 2.66 -2.82 10.72
CA LYS A 58 3.65 -3.78 10.19
C LYS A 58 4.79 -2.98 9.57
N PRO A 59 5.95 -3.57 9.24
CA PRO A 59 7.08 -2.85 8.61
C PRO A 59 6.82 -2.53 7.11
N TYR A 60 5.60 -2.07 6.80
CA TYR A 60 5.08 -1.80 5.46
C TYR A 60 4.19 -0.57 5.47
N PHE A 61 4.26 0.21 4.40
CA PHE A 61 3.38 1.35 4.15
C PHE A 61 2.57 1.11 2.89
N LEU A 62 1.28 1.47 2.90
CA LEU A 62 0.48 1.55 1.70
C LEU A 62 0.55 2.98 1.19
N LYS A 63 1.00 3.18 -0.04
CA LYS A 63 1.14 4.50 -0.64
C LYS A 63 0.23 4.64 -1.85
N ALA A 64 -0.60 5.69 -1.85
CA ALA A 64 -1.29 6.13 -3.05
C ALA A 64 -0.28 6.75 -4.05
N ILE A 65 -0.34 6.30 -5.29
CA ILE A 65 0.52 6.70 -6.41
C ILE A 65 -0.42 7.19 -7.53
N PRO A 66 -0.47 8.50 -7.79
CA PRO A 66 -1.20 9.03 -8.94
C PRO A 66 -0.44 8.64 -10.22
N ILE A 67 -1.13 8.00 -11.16
CA ILE A 67 -0.59 7.63 -12.47
C ILE A 67 -1.60 8.06 -13.55
N ALA A 68 -1.25 9.05 -14.37
CA ALA A 68 -2.00 9.44 -15.57
C ALA A 68 -3.51 9.65 -15.37
N GLY A 69 -3.93 10.22 -14.24
CA GLY A 69 -5.34 10.46 -13.92
C GLY A 69 -6.01 9.36 -13.07
N ASP A 70 -5.36 8.21 -12.93
CA ASP A 70 -5.79 7.13 -12.04
C ASP A 70 -5.05 7.17 -10.70
N ALA A 71 -5.71 6.64 -9.66
CA ALA A 71 -5.11 6.42 -8.36
C ALA A 71 -4.82 4.92 -8.14
N TYR A 72 -3.54 4.57 -8.10
CA TYR A 72 -3.08 3.25 -7.70
C TYR A 72 -2.53 3.27 -6.28
N PHE A 73 -2.40 2.09 -5.69
CA PHE A 73 -1.78 1.87 -4.40
C PHE A 73 -0.63 0.88 -4.57
N GLY A 74 0.47 1.13 -3.85
CA GLY A 74 1.62 0.23 -3.79
C GLY A 74 2.07 0.04 -2.35
N ILE A 75 2.56 -1.15 -2.04
CA ILE A 75 3.11 -1.48 -0.73
C ILE A 75 4.62 -1.24 -0.75
N VAL A 76 5.12 -0.51 0.23
CA VAL A 76 6.53 -0.15 0.39
C VAL A 76 7.02 -0.67 1.74
N GLU A 77 8.16 -1.36 1.75
CA GLU A 77 8.81 -1.80 2.99
C GLU A 77 9.37 -0.59 3.75
N GLU A 78 9.12 -0.52 5.05
CA GLU A 78 9.62 0.55 5.92
C GLU A 78 11.14 0.68 5.86
N MET A 79 11.85 -0.45 5.91
CA MET A 79 13.31 -0.49 5.81
C MET A 79 13.86 0.13 4.52
N LYS A 80 13.06 0.17 3.45
CA LYS A 80 13.47 0.84 2.20
C LYS A 80 13.44 2.35 2.34
N ILE A 81 12.48 2.88 3.08
CA ILE A 81 12.35 4.32 3.36
C ILE A 81 13.40 4.75 4.39
N LEU A 82 13.61 3.96 5.44
CA LEU A 82 14.63 4.24 6.47
C LEU A 82 16.06 4.27 5.89
N ALA A 83 16.29 3.63 4.74
CA ALA A 83 17.56 3.66 4.03
C ALA A 83 17.75 4.91 3.15
N TRP A 84 16.76 5.81 3.06
CA TRP A 84 16.87 7.03 2.27
C TRP A 84 17.73 8.08 2.98
N ARG A 85 18.39 8.93 2.19
CA ARG A 85 19.19 10.03 2.72
C ARG A 85 18.29 11.15 3.21
N SER A 86 18.62 11.75 4.34
CA SER A 86 18.02 13.02 4.77
C SER A 86 18.23 14.10 3.71
N VAL A 87 17.26 14.99 3.56
CA VAL A 87 17.36 16.13 2.62
C VAL A 87 18.47 17.07 3.11
N PRO A 88 19.50 17.36 2.30
CA PRO A 88 20.54 18.31 2.68
C PRO A 88 19.95 19.70 2.91
N ALA A 89 20.35 20.37 4.00
CA ALA A 89 19.83 21.69 4.37
C ALA A 89 19.93 22.72 3.23
N LYS A 90 21.02 22.71 2.47
CA LYS A 90 21.23 23.61 1.31
C LYS A 90 20.21 23.48 0.17
N LEU A 91 19.41 22.41 0.14
CA LEU A 91 18.36 22.20 -0.87
C LEU A 91 16.99 22.67 -0.38
N LEU A 92 16.84 22.95 0.92
CA LEU A 92 15.63 23.52 1.52
C LEU A 92 15.78 25.05 1.44
N LYS A 93 15.20 25.66 0.41
CA LYS A 93 15.13 27.12 0.26
C LYS A 93 14.09 27.71 1.19
#